data_AF-A0A1C4Y813-F1
#
_entry.id   AF-A0A1C4Y813-F1
#
_cell.length_a   1.000
_cell.length_b   1.000
_cell.length_c   1.000
_cell.angle_alpha   90.00
_cell.angle_beta   90.00
_cell.angle_gamma   90.00
#
_symmetry.space_group_name_H-M   'P 1'
#
loop_
_entity.id
_entity.type
_entity.pdbx_description
1 polymer ?
#
loop_
_entity_poly.entity_id
_entity_poly.type
_entity_poly.pdbx_seq_one_letter_code
_entity_poly.pdbx_strand_id
1 'polypeptide(L)'
;MGWLGRLLGRPDPARQDVAELLTTYSLFRTTTETAELGDRETVRRWLRELDPDLQQQVHIRRPWGVIAAVSDHRDPVGVVMQEPDGRAWGAYVPGADRREHLTPEQVEDVMLAALTSTGRPDGPDWRPIA
;
A
#
# COMPACT_ATOMS: atom_id res chain seq x y z
N MET A 1 -11.67 -15.37 0.85
CA MET A 1 -11.48 -14.34 -0.20
C MET A 1 -11.90 -12.92 0.26
N GLY A 2 -11.85 -12.57 1.55
CA GLY A 2 -12.37 -11.28 2.06
C GLY A 2 -11.32 -10.34 2.68
N TRP A 3 -10.04 -10.72 2.67
CA TRP A 3 -8.98 -9.96 3.35
C TRP A 3 -8.51 -8.77 2.50
N LEU A 4 -8.28 -8.97 1.19
CA LEU A 4 -7.86 -7.91 0.26
C LEU A 4 -8.91 -6.81 0.08
N GLY A 5 -10.20 -7.16 0.00
CA GLY A 5 -11.27 -6.16 -0.11
C GLY A 5 -11.47 -5.33 1.16
N ARG A 6 -11.05 -5.85 2.32
CA ARG A 6 -11.05 -5.11 3.58
C ARG A 6 -9.82 -4.22 3.72
N LEU A 7 -8.67 -4.67 3.18
CA LEU A 7 -7.41 -3.93 3.18
C LEU A 7 -7.41 -2.76 2.20
N LEU A 8 -7.91 -2.94 0.97
CA LEU A 8 -7.80 -1.90 -0.07
C LEU A 8 -8.95 -0.89 -0.04
N GLY A 9 -9.99 -1.14 0.76
CA GLY A 9 -11.23 -0.38 0.71
C GLY A 9 -11.93 -0.52 -0.64
N ARG A 10 -13.18 -0.06 -0.73
CA ARG A 10 -13.84 0.05 -2.04
C ARG A 10 -13.12 1.15 -2.83
N PRO A 11 -12.79 0.95 -4.12
CA PRO A 11 -12.29 2.03 -4.96
C PRO A 11 -13.38 3.11 -4.99
N ASP A 12 -13.09 4.24 -4.34
CA ASP A 12 -13.96 5.39 -4.34
C ASP A 12 -13.42 6.34 -5.42
N PRO A 13 -14.13 6.50 -6.55
CA PRO A 13 -13.64 7.29 -7.68
C PRO A 13 -13.53 8.80 -7.35
N ALA A 14 -14.08 9.27 -6.23
CA ALA A 14 -13.95 10.66 -5.81
C ALA A 14 -12.66 10.97 -5.03
N ARG A 15 -11.89 9.94 -4.63
CA ARG A 15 -10.57 10.09 -3.99
C ARG A 15 -9.49 9.50 -4.89
N GLN A 16 -9.10 10.26 -5.91
CA GLN A 16 -7.94 9.99 -6.76
C GLN A 16 -6.84 10.99 -6.43
N ASP A 17 -5.60 10.59 -6.70
CA ASP A 17 -4.40 11.42 -6.51
C ASP A 17 -4.19 11.89 -5.06
N VAL A 18 -4.35 10.94 -4.13
CA VAL A 18 -4.15 11.17 -2.69
C VAL A 18 -3.41 10.00 -2.04
N ALA A 19 -2.69 10.29 -0.97
CA ALA A 19 -2.17 9.29 -0.05
C ALA A 19 -3.03 9.26 1.21
N GLU A 20 -3.35 8.07 1.73
CA GLU A 20 -4.17 7.88 2.92
C GLU A 20 -3.44 6.96 3.91
N LEU A 21 -3.27 7.39 5.16
CA LEU A 21 -2.88 6.51 6.26
C LEU A 21 -4.14 6.01 6.96
N LEU A 22 -4.36 4.70 6.94
CA LEU A 22 -5.39 4.03 7.71
C LEU A 22 -4.75 3.43 8.96
N THR A 23 -5.23 3.85 10.12
CA THR A 23 -4.83 3.28 11.42
C THR A 23 -6.01 2.57 12.05
N THR A 24 -5.85 1.30 12.41
CA THR A 24 -6.92 0.49 13.02
C THR A 24 -6.58 0.15 14.47
N TYR A 25 -7.07 0.96 15.40
CA TYR A 25 -6.79 0.83 16.84
C TYR A 25 -7.57 -0.33 17.51
N SER A 26 -8.65 -0.80 16.89
CA SER A 26 -9.52 -1.90 17.37
C SER A 26 -10.58 -2.24 16.31
N LEU A 27 -11.29 -3.38 16.46
CA LEU A 27 -12.32 -3.92 15.55
C LEU A 27 -13.40 -2.92 15.06
N PHE A 28 -13.48 -1.71 15.64
CA PHE A 28 -14.53 -0.72 15.38
C PHE A 28 -14.05 0.72 15.19
N ARG A 29 -12.74 1.01 15.27
CA ARG A 29 -12.23 2.38 15.15
C ARG A 29 -11.07 2.46 14.17
N THR A 30 -11.38 2.86 12.95
CA THR A 30 -10.40 3.22 11.92
C THR A 30 -10.30 4.74 11.84
N THR A 31 -9.07 5.25 11.91
CA THR A 31 -8.76 6.65 11.63
C THR A 31 -8.11 6.72 10.27
N THR A 32 -8.49 7.71 9.47
CA THR A 32 -7.92 7.97 8.15
C THR A 32 -7.33 9.35 8.14
N GLU A 33 -6.02 9.43 7.90
CA GLU A 33 -5.33 10.68 7.61
C GLU A 33 -5.07 10.73 6.10
N THR A 34 -5.25 11.89 5.49
CA THR A 34 -5.09 12.07 4.04
C THR A 34 -4.04 13.13 3.77
N ALA A 35 -3.15 12.86 2.82
CA ALA A 35 -2.11 13.75 2.36
C ALA A 35 -2.18 13.86 0.84
N GLU A 36 -1.82 15.03 0.30
CA GLU A 36 -1.71 15.22 -1.14
C GLU A 36 -0.47 14.47 -1.65
N LEU A 37 -0.44 14.08 -2.93
CA LEU A 37 0.74 13.38 -3.49
C LEU A 37 2.03 14.22 -3.44
N GLY A 38 1.89 15.55 -3.37
CA GLY A 38 3.01 16.47 -3.21
C GLY A 38 3.68 16.36 -1.84
N ASP A 39 2.97 15.89 -0.81
CA ASP A 39 3.45 15.72 0.56
C ASP A 39 4.23 14.42 0.75
N ARG A 40 5.29 14.26 -0.06
CA ARG A 40 6.19 13.10 -0.01
C ARG A 40 6.76 12.88 1.39
N GLU A 41 7.08 13.95 2.12
CA GLU A 41 7.62 13.87 3.47
C GLU A 41 6.63 13.25 4.46
N THR A 42 5.34 13.58 4.34
CA THR A 42 4.27 13.01 5.16
C THR A 42 4.13 11.51 4.91
N VAL A 43 4.10 11.09 3.63
CA VAL A 43 4.01 9.67 3.26
C VAL A 43 5.24 8.90 3.72
N ARG A 44 6.44 9.47 3.54
CA ARG A 44 7.69 8.86 4.03
C ARG A 44 7.68 8.68 5.54
N ARG A 45 7.18 9.69 6.27
CA ARG A 45 7.04 9.63 7.72
C ARG A 45 6.10 8.50 8.14
N TRP A 46 4.93 8.39 7.51
CA TRP A 46 3.99 7.29 7.76
C TRP A 46 4.59 5.92 7.50
N LEU A 47 5.36 5.75 6.43
CA LEU A 47 6.01 4.48 6.10
C LEU A 47 7.07 4.07 7.13
N ARG A 48 7.76 5.05 7.72
CA ARG A 48 8.78 4.82 8.76
C ARG A 48 8.18 4.57 10.14
N GLU A 49 7.04 5.19 10.42
CA GLU A 49 6.30 5.06 11.67
C GLU A 49 5.22 3.96 11.58
N LEU A 50 5.23 3.13 10.53
CA LEU A 50 4.29 2.03 10.33
C LEU A 50 4.35 1.07 11.52
N ASP A 51 3.33 1.16 12.38
CA ASP A 51 3.23 0.38 13.59
C ASP A 51 2.40 -0.91 13.32
N PRO A 52 3.01 -2.11 13.45
CA PRO A 52 2.32 -3.39 13.25
C PRO A 52 1.24 -3.66 14.31
N ASP A 53 1.40 -3.12 15.52
CA ASP A 53 0.41 -3.25 16.61
C ASP A 53 -0.88 -2.50 16.29
N LEU A 54 -0.80 -1.43 15.51
CA LEU A 54 -1.93 -0.62 15.09
C LEU A 54 -2.53 -1.01 13.73
N GLN A 55 -2.07 -2.12 13.12
CA GLN A 55 -2.49 -2.58 11.78
C GLN A 55 -2.50 -1.42 10.77
N GLN A 56 -1.47 -0.57 10.83
CA GLN A 56 -1.39 0.62 10.00
C GLN A 56 -1.15 0.27 8.54
N GLN A 57 -1.77 1.06 7.67
CA GLN A 57 -1.72 0.87 6.23
C GLN A 57 -1.59 2.22 5.55
N VAL A 58 -0.65 2.33 4.62
CA VAL A 58 -0.49 3.52 3.79
C VAL A 58 -0.99 3.19 2.41
N HIS A 59 -2.03 3.86 1.96
CA HIS A 59 -2.63 3.72 0.63
C HIS A 59 -2.24 4.92 -0.23
N ILE A 60 -2.00 4.68 -1.51
CA ILE A 60 -1.80 5.72 -2.52
C ILE A 60 -2.80 5.42 -3.62
N ARG A 61 -3.74 6.34 -3.84
CA ARG A 61 -4.78 6.23 -4.85
C ARG A 61 -4.38 7.04 -6.07
N ARG A 62 -4.35 6.41 -7.24
CA ARG A 62 -3.99 7.03 -8.52
C ARG A 62 -4.99 6.60 -9.61
N PRO A 63 -5.07 7.32 -10.73
CA PRO A 63 -5.93 6.93 -11.86
C PRO A 63 -5.65 5.53 -12.41
N TRP A 64 -4.41 5.04 -12.28
CA TRP A 64 -3.99 3.70 -12.72
C TRP A 64 -4.26 2.60 -11.70
N GLY A 65 -4.69 2.92 -10.47
CA GLY A 65 -4.93 1.95 -9.42
C GLY A 65 -4.66 2.45 -8.01
N VAL A 66 -4.81 1.55 -7.04
CA VAL A 66 -4.46 1.76 -5.63
C VAL A 66 -3.27 0.91 -5.30
N ILE A 67 -2.28 1.46 -4.63
CA ILE A 67 -1.18 0.69 -4.00
C ILE A 67 -1.22 0.92 -2.50
N ALA A 68 -1.00 -0.13 -1.72
CA ALA A 68 -1.04 -0.08 -0.27
C ALA A 68 0.15 -0.84 0.32
N ALA A 69 0.84 -0.20 1.25
CA ALA A 69 1.76 -0.85 2.18
C ALA A 69 0.97 -1.25 3.43
N VAL A 70 1.01 -2.53 3.77
CA VAL A 70 0.26 -3.13 4.88
C VAL A 70 1.24 -3.75 5.85
N SER A 71 1.19 -3.29 7.10
CA SER A 71 1.87 -3.96 8.21
C SER A 71 0.89 -4.94 8.85
N ASP A 72 1.17 -6.25 8.78
CA ASP A 72 0.44 -7.28 9.52
C ASP A 72 1.36 -7.85 10.59
N HIS A 73 0.86 -8.01 11.81
CA HIS A 73 1.61 -8.54 12.96
C HIS A 73 2.32 -9.88 12.70
N ARG A 74 1.93 -10.61 11.64
CA ARG A 74 2.47 -11.93 11.29
C ARG A 74 3.49 -11.90 10.16
N ASP A 75 3.64 -10.80 9.43
CA ASP A 75 4.36 -10.77 8.16
C ASP A 75 5.12 -9.44 7.97
N PRO A 76 6.34 -9.43 7.40
CA PRO A 76 7.00 -8.19 7.01
C PRO A 76 6.09 -7.34 6.11
N VAL A 77 6.19 -6.01 6.23
CA VAL A 77 5.33 -5.04 5.54
C VAL A 77 5.16 -5.42 4.07
N GLY A 78 3.93 -5.79 3.71
CA GLY A 78 3.58 -6.24 2.36
C GLY A 78 3.09 -5.08 1.52
N VAL A 79 3.46 -5.05 0.24
CA VAL A 79 2.91 -4.08 -0.72
C VAL A 79 1.95 -4.80 -1.64
N VAL A 80 0.71 -4.30 -1.69
CA VAL A 80 -0.34 -4.79 -2.57
C VAL A 80 -0.81 -3.67 -3.47
N MET A 81 -1.16 -3.99 -4.70
CA MET A 81 -1.71 -3.05 -5.66
C MET A 81 -2.98 -3.61 -6.26
N GLN A 82 -3.99 -2.77 -6.44
CA GLN A 82 -5.22 -3.09 -7.16
C GLN A 82 -5.37 -2.16 -8.36
N GLU A 83 -5.52 -2.77 -9.54
CA GLU A 83 -5.85 -2.06 -10.76
C GLU A 83 -7.32 -1.62 -10.77
N PRO A 84 -7.69 -0.61 -11.57
CA PRO A 84 -9.08 -0.14 -11.68
C PRO A 84 -10.07 -1.25 -12.06
N ASP A 85 -9.62 -2.27 -12.82
CA ASP A 85 -10.40 -3.46 -13.16
C ASP A 85 -10.62 -4.45 -12.00
N GLY A 86 -10.10 -4.15 -10.81
CA GLY A 86 -10.23 -4.97 -9.60
C GLY A 86 -9.20 -6.10 -9.46
N ARG A 87 -8.28 -6.23 -10.43
CA ARG A 87 -7.16 -7.19 -10.35
C ARG A 87 -6.17 -6.75 -9.29
N ALA A 88 -5.85 -7.65 -8.36
CA ALA A 88 -4.90 -7.40 -7.28
C ALA A 88 -3.55 -8.06 -7.57
N TRP A 89 -2.48 -7.38 -7.16
CA TRP A 89 -1.09 -7.77 -7.35
C TRP A 89 -0.33 -7.59 -6.04
N GLY A 90 0.51 -8.56 -5.66
CA GLY A 90 1.47 -8.44 -4.57
C GLY A 90 2.85 -8.08 -5.11
N ALA A 91 3.57 -7.23 -4.39
CA ALA A 91 4.95 -6.89 -4.71
C ALA A 91 5.92 -7.86 -4.01
N TYR A 92 6.84 -8.43 -4.77
CA TYR A 92 7.86 -9.36 -4.28
C TYR A 92 9.26 -8.91 -4.68
N VAL A 93 10.27 -9.40 -3.97
CA VAL A 93 11.68 -9.16 -4.32
C VAL A 93 11.97 -9.74 -5.72
N PRO A 94 12.57 -8.95 -6.64
CA PRO A 94 12.92 -9.42 -7.98
C PRO A 94 13.84 -10.65 -7.93
N GLY A 95 13.46 -11.72 -8.62
CA GLY A 95 14.25 -12.95 -8.68
C GLY A 95 14.17 -13.85 -7.44
N ALA A 96 13.36 -13.50 -6.43
CA ALA A 96 13.22 -14.30 -5.22
C ALA A 96 12.12 -15.39 -5.32
N ASP A 97 12.35 -16.49 -4.60
CA ASP A 97 11.49 -17.67 -4.56
C ASP A 97 10.31 -17.44 -3.59
N ARG A 98 9.25 -16.76 -4.09
CA ARG A 98 7.87 -16.62 -3.56
C ARG A 98 7.63 -16.29 -2.07
N ARG A 99 8.65 -16.21 -1.23
CA ARG A 99 8.60 -16.08 0.23
C ARG A 99 9.44 -14.93 0.77
N GLU A 100 10.19 -14.24 -0.09
CA GLU A 100 10.92 -13.05 0.31
C GLU A 100 10.08 -11.82 0.01
N HIS A 101 9.61 -11.23 1.09
CA HIS A 101 8.88 -9.98 1.10
C HIS A 101 9.87 -8.83 0.93
N LEU A 102 9.38 -7.69 0.44
CA LEU A 102 10.19 -6.50 0.32
C LEU A 102 10.73 -6.08 1.69
N THR A 103 11.98 -5.62 1.71
CA THR A 103 12.53 -4.95 2.90
C THR A 103 11.79 -3.63 3.15
N PRO A 104 11.74 -3.11 4.38
CA PRO A 104 11.10 -1.82 4.67
C PRO A 104 11.63 -0.67 3.80
N GLU A 105 12.92 -0.69 3.45
CA GLU A 105 13.54 0.29 2.55
C GLU A 105 13.02 0.18 1.11
N GLN A 106 12.84 -1.04 0.60
CA GLN A 106 12.25 -1.27 -0.71
C GLN A 106 10.75 -0.92 -0.74
N VAL A 107 10.03 -1.16 0.36
CA VAL A 107 8.65 -0.70 0.51
C VAL A 107 8.59 0.82 0.48
N GLU A 108 9.48 1.51 1.21
CA GLU A 108 9.61 2.97 1.15
C GLU A 108 9.83 3.43 -0.30
N ASP A 109 10.80 2.84 -1.00
CA ASP A 109 11.12 3.24 -2.38
C ASP A 109 9.94 3.04 -3.36
N VAL A 110 9.29 1.87 -3.32
CA VAL A 110 8.14 1.55 -4.19
C VAL A 110 6.95 2.48 -3.93
N MET A 111 6.64 2.74 -2.66
CA MET A 111 5.54 3.63 -2.29
C MET A 111 5.85 5.08 -2.68
N LEU A 112 7.07 5.55 -2.46
CA LEU A 112 7.48 6.89 -2.88
C LEU A 112 7.51 7.04 -4.41
N ALA A 113 7.90 5.99 -5.15
CA ALA A 113 7.81 5.95 -6.59
C ALA A 113 6.34 6.07 -7.06
N ALA A 114 5.41 5.40 -6.38
CA ALA A 114 3.98 5.46 -6.72
C ALA A 114 3.37 6.86 -6.63
N LEU A 115 3.88 7.72 -5.73
CA LEU A 115 3.41 9.12 -5.61
C LEU A 115 3.66 9.92 -6.89
N THR A 116 4.75 9.63 -7.59
CA THR A 116 5.17 10.37 -8.79
C THR A 116 4.86 9.63 -10.07
N SER A 117 4.72 8.30 -10.01
CA SER A 117 4.51 7.45 -11.18
C SER A 117 3.12 7.64 -11.78
N THR A 118 3.07 7.80 -13.10
CA THR A 118 1.82 7.83 -13.90
C THR A 118 1.29 6.43 -14.22
N GLY A 119 1.96 5.38 -13.76
CA GLY A 119 1.55 3.99 -13.91
C GLY A 119 2.02 3.12 -12.74
N ARG A 120 1.93 1.81 -12.91
CA ARG A 120 2.47 0.83 -11.95
C ARG A 120 3.96 1.12 -11.71
N PRO A 121 4.43 1.22 -10.45
CA PRO A 121 5.83 1.51 -10.18
C PRO A 121 6.72 0.34 -10.62
N ASP A 122 7.81 0.66 -11.31
CA ASP A 122 8.90 -0.26 -11.63
C ASP A 122 9.71 -0.61 -10.38
N GLY A 123 10.34 -1.78 -10.37
CA GLY A 123 11.18 -2.23 -9.26
C GLY A 123 10.83 -3.63 -8.77
N PRO A 124 9.66 -3.83 -8.13
CA PRO A 124 9.28 -5.13 -7.58
C PRO A 124 8.73 -6.07 -8.65
N ASP A 125 8.80 -7.37 -8.39
CA ASP A 125 8.16 -8.39 -9.21
C ASP A 125 6.67 -8.45 -8.84
N TRP A 126 5.82 -7.84 -9.67
CA TRP A 126 4.38 -7.80 -9.46
C TRP A 126 3.75 -9.14 -9.83
N ARG A 127 3.20 -9.84 -8.83
CA ARG A 127 2.55 -11.13 -9.03
C ARG A 127 1.06 -11.05 -8.69
N PRO A 128 0.18 -11.68 -9.50
CA PRO A 128 -1.25 -11.64 -9.24
C PRO A 128 -1.57 -12.38 -7.93
N ILE A 129 -2.37 -11.75 -7.07
CA ILE A 129 -2.90 -12.36 -5.85
C ILE A 129 -4.39 -12.67 -6.08
N ALA A 130 -4.70 -13.96 -6.17
CA ALA A 130 -6.03 -14.47 -6.53
C ALA A 130 -7.03 -14.42 -5.36
#